data_AF-A0AAD6BFI6-F1
#
_entry.id   AF-A0AAD6BFI6-F1
#
_cell.length_a   1.000
_cell.length_b   1.000
_cell.length_c   1.000
_cell.angle_alpha   90.00
_cell.angle_beta   90.00
_cell.angle_gamma   90.00
#
_symmetry.space_group_name_H-M   'P 1'
#
loop_
_entity.id
_entity.type
_entity.pdbx_description
1 polymer ?
#
loop_
_entity_poly.entity_id
_entity_poly.type
_entity_poly.pdbx_seq_one_letter_code
_entity_poly.pdbx_strand_id
1 'polypeptide(L)'
;MSSENMRTCFQIVNAYLYLSATDFLQNYAESLCRAFCALLKDITDEGQVQVLKVVEIALKVSPILGAHMFQPLLPAVFRGIVDGERYPVVMSTYLGIMGRVLLQNSNFFSSLLTQMALDRSQKMDELFGSVIEMWVDRMDNITQPERRKLSSLALLSLLPSDNSVIQDKFCGIINISVEALHDVMTEDSETGTFKDCMLMTNFEEPKLSDDEEPPTEQDKRKKLKYHMCLDDQRRLKQNEKKTQKRNGLMEEIKAKQKRMEEDIRVLVKSADHDAEKAESQGKLSFISKSDGLRRAAKGKERHLETLERQLTDKLK
;
A
#
# COMPACT_ATOMS: atom_id res chain seq x y z
N MET A 1 16.11 -26.90 -7.54
CA MET A 1 15.53 -25.86 -8.43
C MET A 1 15.64 -24.53 -7.72
N SER A 2 15.89 -23.42 -8.42
CA SER A 2 15.74 -22.08 -7.82
C SER A 2 14.25 -21.77 -7.60
N SER A 3 13.95 -20.93 -6.61
CA SER A 3 12.58 -20.47 -6.32
C SER A 3 11.94 -19.73 -7.51
N GLU A 4 12.76 -19.02 -8.29
CA GLU A 4 12.35 -18.31 -9.49
C GLU A 4 11.87 -19.25 -10.60
N ASN A 5 12.60 -20.34 -10.86
CA ASN A 5 12.20 -21.31 -11.88
C ASN A 5 10.86 -21.98 -11.51
N MET A 6 10.63 -22.22 -10.23
CA MET A 6 9.37 -22.80 -9.74
C MET A 6 8.19 -21.84 -9.93
N ARG A 7 8.38 -20.55 -9.64
CA ARG A 7 7.36 -19.51 -9.89
C ARG A 7 6.98 -19.46 -11.37
N THR A 8 7.96 -19.46 -12.26
CA THR A 8 7.71 -19.49 -13.71
C THR A 8 6.95 -20.74 -14.13
N CYS A 9 7.31 -21.91 -13.59
CA CYS A 9 6.55 -23.15 -13.86
C CYS A 9 5.08 -23.03 -13.44
N PHE A 10 4.79 -22.46 -12.27
CA PHE A 10 3.40 -22.27 -11.82
C PHE A 10 2.64 -21.28 -12.70
N GLN A 11 3.27 -20.20 -13.15
CA GLN A 11 2.66 -19.27 -14.11
C GLN A 11 2.30 -19.94 -15.43
N ILE A 12 3.19 -20.80 -15.96
CA ILE A 12 2.92 -21.58 -17.18
C ILE A 12 1.73 -22.52 -16.96
N VAL A 13 1.70 -23.25 -15.85
CA VAL A 13 0.58 -24.13 -15.50
C VAL A 13 -0.73 -23.35 -15.41
N ASN A 14 -0.72 -22.19 -14.74
CA ASN A 14 -1.89 -21.33 -14.63
C ASN A 14 -2.39 -20.85 -15.99
N ALA A 15 -1.49 -20.46 -16.90
CA ALA A 15 -1.85 -20.06 -18.26
C ALA A 15 -2.58 -21.18 -19.00
N TYR A 16 -2.10 -22.42 -18.91
CA TYR A 16 -2.79 -23.58 -19.51
C TYR A 16 -4.13 -23.88 -18.85
N LEU A 17 -4.24 -23.76 -17.51
CA LEU A 17 -5.50 -23.92 -16.81
C LEU A 17 -6.55 -22.88 -17.25
N TYR A 18 -6.15 -21.63 -17.50
CA TYR A 18 -7.06 -20.61 -17.99
C TYR A 18 -7.45 -20.80 -19.46
N LEU A 19 -6.55 -21.29 -20.31
CA LEU A 19 -6.78 -21.44 -21.75
C LEU A 19 -7.57 -22.70 -22.11
N SER A 20 -7.24 -23.86 -21.53
CA SER A 20 -7.98 -25.11 -21.73
C SER A 20 -7.91 -25.98 -20.48
N ALA A 21 -8.74 -25.63 -19.48
CA ALA A 21 -8.80 -26.33 -18.20
C ALA A 21 -9.05 -27.84 -18.37
N THR A 22 -10.05 -28.23 -19.16
CA THR A 22 -10.47 -29.62 -19.30
C THR A 22 -9.37 -30.48 -19.91
N ASP A 23 -8.82 -30.07 -21.06
CA ASP A 23 -7.77 -30.84 -21.74
C ASP A 23 -6.51 -30.90 -20.88
N PHE A 24 -6.11 -29.78 -20.28
CA PHE A 24 -4.93 -29.75 -19.42
C PHE A 24 -5.09 -30.66 -18.22
N LEU A 25 -6.23 -30.59 -17.51
CA LEU A 25 -6.46 -31.38 -16.31
C LEU A 25 -6.51 -32.88 -16.62
N GLN A 26 -7.21 -33.28 -17.68
CA GLN A 26 -7.32 -34.70 -18.05
C GLN A 26 -5.97 -35.32 -18.43
N ASN A 27 -5.08 -34.56 -19.09
CA ASN A 27 -3.83 -35.10 -19.60
C ASN A 27 -2.66 -34.97 -18.61
N TYR A 28 -2.65 -33.94 -17.75
CA TYR A 28 -1.47 -33.58 -16.96
C TYR A 28 -1.71 -33.49 -15.45
N ALA A 29 -2.96 -33.38 -14.97
CA ALA A 29 -3.20 -33.13 -13.54
C ALA A 29 -2.78 -34.28 -12.64
N GLU A 30 -2.86 -35.53 -13.07
CA GLU A 30 -2.43 -36.67 -12.25
C GLU A 30 -0.93 -36.60 -11.92
N SER A 31 -0.10 -36.36 -12.94
CA SER A 31 1.35 -36.20 -12.77
C SER A 31 1.69 -34.94 -11.98
N LEU A 32 0.97 -33.84 -12.22
CA LEU A 32 1.12 -32.60 -11.48
C LEU A 32 0.76 -32.77 -9.99
N CYS A 33 -0.35 -33.43 -9.69
CA CYS A 33 -0.80 -33.69 -8.33
C CYS A 33 0.22 -34.55 -7.58
N ARG A 34 0.78 -35.59 -8.23
CA ARG A 34 1.86 -36.40 -7.63
C ARG A 34 3.09 -35.56 -7.31
N ALA A 35 3.50 -34.68 -8.22
CA ALA A 35 4.61 -33.77 -7.99
C ALA A 35 4.32 -32.79 -6.83
N PHE A 36 3.11 -32.26 -6.75
CA PHE A 36 2.68 -31.39 -5.64
C PHE A 36 2.67 -32.13 -4.29
N CYS A 37 2.14 -33.36 -4.24
CA CYS A 37 2.16 -34.18 -3.02
C CYS A 37 3.58 -34.45 -2.53
N ALA A 38 4.54 -34.64 -3.43
CA ALA A 38 5.94 -34.81 -3.08
C ALA A 38 6.55 -33.49 -2.59
N LEU A 39 6.31 -32.39 -3.32
CA LEU A 39 6.88 -31.08 -3.03
C LEU A 39 6.40 -30.50 -1.69
N LEU A 40 5.13 -30.70 -1.34
CA LEU A 40 4.53 -30.18 -0.10
C LEU A 40 5.14 -30.75 1.18
N LYS A 41 5.92 -31.83 1.10
CA LYS A 41 6.58 -32.42 2.27
C LYS A 41 7.83 -31.65 2.73
N ASP A 42 8.49 -30.97 1.79
CA ASP A 42 9.86 -30.45 1.99
C ASP A 42 9.97 -28.94 1.68
N ILE A 43 8.84 -28.22 1.58
CA ILE A 43 8.81 -26.81 1.21
C ILE A 43 8.41 -25.90 2.38
N THR A 44 8.77 -24.62 2.29
CA THR A 44 8.33 -23.58 3.23
C THR A 44 6.83 -23.30 3.11
N ASP A 45 6.24 -22.71 4.14
CA ASP A 45 4.82 -22.31 4.16
C ASP A 45 4.47 -21.39 2.98
N GLU A 46 5.37 -20.49 2.59
CA GLU A 46 5.19 -19.63 1.41
C GLU A 46 5.11 -20.45 0.12
N GLY A 47 5.99 -21.43 -0.05
CA GLY A 47 5.97 -22.31 -1.22
C GLY A 47 4.74 -23.22 -1.23
N GLN A 48 4.29 -23.67 -0.07
CA GLN A 48 3.02 -24.38 0.07
C GLN A 48 1.84 -23.53 -0.42
N VAL A 49 1.77 -22.25 -0.02
CA VAL A 49 0.73 -21.33 -0.50
C VAL A 49 0.76 -21.21 -2.02
N GLN A 50 1.94 -21.11 -2.64
CA GLN A 50 2.06 -21.02 -4.10
C GLN A 50 1.53 -22.28 -4.81
N VAL A 51 1.89 -23.47 -4.32
CA VAL A 51 1.38 -24.74 -4.86
C VAL A 51 -0.15 -24.81 -4.73
N LEU A 52 -0.66 -24.49 -3.55
CA LEU A 52 -2.10 -24.55 -3.26
C LEU A 52 -2.90 -23.50 -4.05
N LYS A 53 -2.33 -22.34 -4.36
CA LYS A 53 -2.94 -21.36 -5.27
C LYS A 53 -3.17 -21.94 -6.67
N VAL A 54 -2.26 -22.76 -7.20
CA VAL A 54 -2.46 -23.45 -8.49
C VAL A 54 -3.64 -24.43 -8.40
N VAL A 55 -3.73 -25.18 -7.31
CA VAL A 55 -4.88 -26.08 -7.05
C VAL A 55 -6.18 -25.29 -6.94
N GLU A 56 -6.16 -24.16 -6.24
CA GLU A 56 -7.31 -23.26 -6.11
C GLU A 56 -7.77 -22.74 -7.49
N ILE A 57 -6.85 -22.38 -8.38
CA ILE A 57 -7.16 -21.96 -9.75
C ILE A 57 -7.81 -23.12 -10.53
N ALA A 58 -7.30 -24.34 -10.42
CA ALA A 58 -7.91 -25.51 -11.05
C ALA A 58 -9.36 -25.72 -10.59
N LEU A 59 -9.63 -25.57 -9.29
CA LEU A 59 -10.99 -25.61 -8.73
C LEU A 59 -11.87 -24.46 -9.23
N LYS A 60 -11.30 -23.26 -9.38
CA LYS A 60 -12.01 -22.08 -9.91
C LYS A 60 -12.48 -22.30 -11.36
N VAL A 61 -11.60 -22.84 -12.22
CA VAL A 61 -11.90 -23.00 -13.65
C VAL A 61 -12.67 -24.27 -13.97
N SER A 62 -12.51 -25.34 -13.18
CA SER A 62 -13.21 -26.60 -13.36
C SER A 62 -13.52 -27.26 -12.00
N PRO A 63 -14.62 -26.87 -11.32
CA PRO A 63 -14.89 -27.27 -9.94
C PRO A 63 -15.03 -28.79 -9.73
N ILE A 64 -15.60 -29.49 -10.71
CA ILE A 64 -15.83 -30.94 -10.61
C ILE A 64 -14.54 -31.70 -10.93
N LEU A 65 -13.97 -31.46 -12.11
CA LEU A 65 -12.77 -32.17 -12.56
C LEU A 65 -11.55 -31.80 -11.72
N GLY A 66 -11.37 -30.53 -11.38
CA GLY A 66 -10.27 -30.06 -10.53
C GLY A 66 -10.30 -30.70 -9.14
N ALA A 67 -11.48 -30.79 -8.51
CA ALA A 67 -11.61 -31.44 -7.20
C ALA A 67 -11.28 -32.94 -7.28
N HIS A 68 -11.72 -33.61 -8.35
CA HIS A 68 -11.41 -35.02 -8.55
C HIS A 68 -9.91 -35.26 -8.82
N MET A 69 -9.28 -34.47 -9.70
CA MET A 69 -7.87 -34.62 -10.05
C MET A 69 -6.93 -34.31 -8.87
N PHE A 70 -7.26 -33.31 -8.06
CA PHE A 70 -6.46 -32.93 -6.89
C PHE A 70 -6.96 -33.53 -5.57
N GLN A 71 -7.89 -34.48 -5.62
CA GLN A 71 -8.42 -35.20 -4.45
C GLN A 71 -7.32 -35.69 -3.48
N PRO A 72 -6.14 -36.19 -3.92
CA PRO A 72 -5.09 -36.64 -3.00
C PRO A 72 -4.54 -35.55 -2.05
N LEU A 73 -4.67 -34.26 -2.42
CA LEU A 73 -4.20 -33.13 -1.61
C LEU A 73 -5.24 -32.63 -0.60
N LEU A 74 -6.52 -32.78 -0.92
CA LEU A 74 -7.62 -32.16 -0.17
C LEU A 74 -7.74 -32.67 1.29
N PRO A 75 -7.48 -33.95 1.62
CA PRO A 75 -7.44 -34.41 3.01
C PRO A 75 -6.39 -33.69 3.86
N ALA A 76 -5.23 -33.34 3.29
CA ALA A 76 -4.19 -32.60 4.03
C ALA A 76 -4.64 -31.16 4.32
N VAL A 77 -5.26 -30.50 3.33
CA VAL A 77 -5.86 -29.17 3.48
C VAL A 77 -6.95 -29.18 4.56
N PHE A 78 -7.85 -30.17 4.51
CA PHE A 78 -8.92 -30.32 5.49
C PHE A 78 -8.38 -30.54 6.91
N ARG A 79 -7.37 -31.40 7.08
CA ARG A 79 -6.71 -31.59 8.38
C ARG A 79 -6.07 -30.31 8.88
N GLY A 80 -5.39 -29.55 8.01
CA GLY A 80 -4.81 -28.26 8.37
C GLY A 80 -5.84 -27.28 8.97
N ILE A 81 -7.09 -27.29 8.48
CA ILE A 81 -8.17 -26.48 9.05
C ILE A 81 -8.57 -26.99 10.43
N VAL A 82 -8.87 -28.29 10.54
CA VAL A 82 -9.36 -28.89 11.80
C VAL A 82 -8.31 -28.83 12.90
N ASP A 83 -7.05 -29.05 12.56
CA ASP A 83 -5.93 -29.03 13.51
C ASP A 83 -5.48 -27.60 13.86
N GLY A 84 -6.04 -26.58 13.19
CA GLY A 84 -5.78 -25.18 13.44
C GLY A 84 -4.41 -24.73 12.96
N GLU A 85 -4.22 -24.70 11.63
CA GLU A 85 -3.01 -24.20 10.97
C GLU A 85 -2.55 -22.86 11.59
N ARG A 86 -1.27 -22.82 11.94
CA ARG A 86 -0.68 -21.72 12.71
C ARG A 86 -0.33 -20.54 11.83
N TYR A 87 0.03 -20.79 10.57
CA TYR A 87 0.38 -19.73 9.63
C TYR A 87 -0.89 -19.15 8.98
N PRO A 88 -1.23 -17.87 9.25
CA PRO A 88 -2.50 -17.29 8.80
C PRO A 88 -2.73 -17.36 7.28
N VAL A 89 -1.66 -17.14 6.50
CA VAL A 89 -1.72 -17.16 5.03
C VAL A 89 -2.01 -18.57 4.50
N VAL A 90 -1.44 -19.61 5.14
CA VAL A 90 -1.71 -21.01 4.80
C VAL A 90 -3.15 -21.36 5.18
N MET A 91 -3.58 -21.00 6.39
CA MET A 91 -4.96 -21.20 6.85
C MET A 91 -5.97 -20.53 5.91
N SER A 92 -5.76 -19.27 5.53
CA SER A 92 -6.59 -18.54 4.57
C SER A 92 -6.67 -19.27 3.22
N THR A 93 -5.55 -19.83 2.75
CA THR A 93 -5.52 -20.61 1.50
C THR A 93 -6.27 -21.93 1.63
N TYR A 94 -6.15 -22.63 2.77
CA TYR A 94 -6.93 -23.83 3.03
C TYR A 94 -8.44 -23.55 3.05
N LEU A 95 -8.86 -22.51 3.78
CA LEU A 95 -10.26 -22.06 3.84
C LEU A 95 -10.78 -21.66 2.46
N GLY A 96 -9.96 -20.98 1.64
CA GLY A 96 -10.33 -20.63 0.26
C GLY A 96 -10.57 -21.88 -0.62
N ILE A 97 -9.69 -22.87 -0.55
CA ILE A 97 -9.84 -24.15 -1.28
C ILE A 97 -11.11 -24.87 -0.82
N MET A 98 -11.29 -25.06 0.49
CA MET A 98 -12.48 -25.72 1.02
C MET A 98 -13.75 -24.92 0.71
N GLY A 99 -13.68 -23.60 0.70
CA GLY A 99 -14.78 -22.70 0.31
C GLY A 99 -15.27 -22.97 -1.11
N ARG A 100 -14.34 -23.12 -2.06
CA ARG A 100 -14.69 -23.51 -3.44
C ARG A 100 -15.28 -24.90 -3.52
N VAL A 101 -14.66 -25.88 -2.84
CA VAL A 101 -15.14 -27.26 -2.85
C VAL A 101 -16.56 -27.33 -2.28
N LEU A 102 -16.82 -26.68 -1.14
CA LEU A 102 -18.13 -26.64 -0.51
C LEU A 102 -19.17 -25.94 -1.40
N LEU A 103 -18.86 -24.75 -1.89
CA LEU A 103 -19.81 -23.91 -2.62
C LEU A 103 -20.12 -24.44 -4.03
N GLN A 104 -19.12 -25.01 -4.71
CA GLN A 104 -19.23 -25.39 -6.13
C GLN A 104 -19.37 -26.90 -6.35
N ASN A 105 -19.03 -27.73 -5.36
CA ASN A 105 -19.09 -29.20 -5.46
C ASN A 105 -19.42 -29.85 -4.10
N SER A 106 -20.59 -29.53 -3.56
CA SER A 106 -21.06 -29.98 -2.25
C SER A 106 -21.08 -31.52 -2.09
N ASN A 107 -21.37 -32.26 -3.17
CA ASN A 107 -21.33 -33.74 -3.15
C ASN A 107 -19.93 -34.28 -2.85
N PHE A 108 -18.90 -33.69 -3.47
CA PHE A 108 -17.53 -34.04 -3.18
C PHE A 108 -17.15 -33.64 -1.75
N PHE A 109 -17.56 -32.44 -1.30
CA PHE A 109 -17.34 -32.00 0.07
C PHE A 109 -17.91 -32.98 1.10
N SER A 110 -19.16 -33.41 0.95
CA SER A 110 -19.80 -34.38 1.84
C SER A 110 -19.08 -35.73 1.86
N SER A 111 -18.59 -36.18 0.69
CA SER A 111 -17.80 -37.42 0.58
C SER A 111 -16.46 -37.29 1.31
N LEU A 112 -15.77 -36.15 1.13
CA LEU A 112 -14.52 -35.86 1.83
C LEU A 112 -14.74 -35.77 3.35
N LEU A 113 -15.78 -35.06 3.80
CA LEU A 113 -16.15 -34.95 5.21
C LEU A 113 -16.41 -36.33 5.83
N THR A 114 -17.12 -37.21 5.12
CA THR A 114 -17.38 -38.58 5.56
C THR A 114 -16.08 -39.37 5.70
N GLN A 115 -15.18 -39.28 4.71
CA GLN A 115 -13.86 -39.92 4.77
C GLN A 115 -13.05 -39.41 5.96
N MET A 116 -13.02 -38.09 6.18
CA MET A 116 -12.28 -37.46 7.27
C MET A 116 -12.84 -37.82 8.65
N ALA A 117 -14.16 -38.00 8.78
CA ALA A 117 -14.81 -38.46 10.00
C ALA A 117 -14.41 -39.90 10.33
N LEU A 118 -14.37 -40.78 9.33
CA LEU A 118 -13.89 -42.16 9.48
C LEU A 118 -12.41 -42.20 9.91
N ASP A 119 -11.55 -41.43 9.23
CA ASP A 119 -10.11 -41.36 9.54
C ASP A 119 -9.85 -40.90 10.99
N ARG A 120 -10.70 -40.01 11.54
CA ARG A 120 -10.60 -39.52 12.93
C ARG A 120 -11.42 -40.32 13.94
N SER A 121 -12.16 -41.34 13.50
CA SER A 121 -13.09 -42.10 14.35
C SER A 121 -14.07 -41.20 15.12
N GLN A 122 -14.57 -40.15 14.47
CA GLN A 122 -15.51 -39.17 15.03
C GLN A 122 -16.83 -39.20 14.27
N LYS A 123 -17.92 -38.75 14.90
CA LYS A 123 -19.19 -38.57 14.17
C LYS A 123 -19.04 -37.45 13.15
N MET A 124 -19.66 -37.63 11.99
CA MET A 124 -19.64 -36.64 10.91
C MET A 124 -20.12 -35.26 11.39
N ASP A 125 -21.22 -35.22 12.14
CA ASP A 125 -21.80 -34.00 12.68
C ASP A 125 -20.86 -33.26 13.65
N GLU A 126 -20.16 -33.99 14.53
CA GLU A 126 -19.19 -33.42 15.47
C GLU A 126 -17.98 -32.81 14.73
N LEU A 127 -17.44 -33.54 13.75
CA LEU A 127 -16.34 -33.04 12.92
C LEU A 127 -16.78 -31.83 12.11
N PHE A 128 -17.97 -31.87 11.53
CA PHE A 128 -18.49 -30.78 10.71
C PHE A 128 -18.71 -29.50 11.52
N GLY A 129 -19.26 -29.64 12.73
CA GLY A 129 -19.40 -28.51 13.66
C GLY A 129 -18.05 -27.89 14.03
N SER A 130 -17.03 -28.72 14.27
CA SER A 130 -15.66 -28.27 14.53
C SER A 130 -15.04 -27.54 13.33
N VAL A 131 -15.28 -28.02 12.11
CA VAL A 131 -14.81 -27.35 10.87
C VAL A 131 -15.45 -25.98 10.73
N ILE A 132 -16.77 -25.86 10.93
CA ILE A 132 -17.48 -24.57 10.84
C ILE A 132 -16.97 -23.61 11.92
N GLU A 133 -16.79 -24.10 13.14
CA GLU A 133 -16.25 -23.31 14.25
C GLU A 133 -14.84 -22.80 13.95
N MET A 134 -13.94 -23.66 13.46
CA MET A 134 -12.62 -23.21 13.02
C MET A 134 -12.64 -22.25 11.85
N TRP A 135 -13.59 -22.41 10.93
CA TRP A 135 -13.74 -21.48 9.82
C TRP A 135 -14.13 -20.09 10.30
N VAL A 136 -15.12 -20.01 11.20
CA VAL A 136 -15.59 -18.75 11.79
C VAL A 136 -14.47 -18.11 12.63
N ASP A 137 -13.81 -18.87 13.51
CA ASP A 137 -12.74 -18.40 14.40
C ASP A 137 -11.47 -17.92 13.67
N ARG A 138 -11.29 -18.35 12.41
CA ARG A 138 -10.11 -18.01 11.60
C ARG A 138 -10.46 -17.13 10.41
N MET A 139 -11.66 -16.56 10.38
CA MET A 139 -12.08 -15.61 9.35
C MET A 139 -11.15 -14.38 9.27
N ASP A 140 -10.60 -13.94 10.41
CA ASP A 140 -9.65 -12.82 10.49
C ASP A 140 -8.31 -13.08 9.80
N ASN A 141 -7.95 -14.34 9.55
CA ASN A 141 -6.76 -14.68 8.76
C ASN A 141 -6.93 -14.34 7.28
N ILE A 142 -8.16 -14.12 6.82
CA ILE A 142 -8.48 -13.79 5.44
C ILE A 142 -8.55 -12.27 5.33
N THR A 143 -7.52 -11.66 4.74
CA THR A 143 -7.44 -10.21 4.56
C THR A 143 -8.03 -9.73 3.24
N GLN A 144 -8.12 -10.60 2.24
CA GLN A 144 -8.64 -10.23 0.91
C GLN A 144 -10.18 -10.28 0.90
N PRO A 145 -10.85 -9.21 0.44
CA PRO A 145 -12.31 -9.11 0.49
C PRO A 145 -12.99 -10.16 -0.41
N GLU A 146 -12.39 -10.52 -1.55
CA GLU A 146 -12.94 -11.56 -2.45
C GLU A 146 -12.93 -12.94 -1.77
N ARG A 147 -11.90 -13.23 -0.97
CA ARG A 147 -11.79 -14.47 -0.21
C ARG A 147 -12.71 -14.51 1.00
N ARG A 148 -12.90 -13.37 1.71
CA ARG A 148 -13.90 -13.25 2.80
C ARG A 148 -15.31 -13.46 2.26
N LYS A 149 -15.63 -12.87 1.10
CA LYS A 149 -16.91 -13.10 0.42
C LYS A 149 -17.11 -14.56 0.02
N LEU A 150 -16.10 -15.21 -0.57
CA LEU A 150 -16.16 -16.64 -0.90
C LEU A 150 -16.45 -17.51 0.33
N SER A 151 -15.73 -17.28 1.44
CA SER A 151 -15.93 -18.04 2.69
C SER A 151 -17.34 -17.84 3.25
N SER A 152 -17.81 -16.58 3.24
CA SER A 152 -19.16 -16.25 3.71
C SER A 152 -20.23 -16.90 2.84
N LEU A 153 -20.11 -16.84 1.52
CA LEU A 153 -21.03 -17.51 0.60
C LEU A 153 -21.03 -19.02 0.78
N ALA A 154 -19.86 -19.63 0.97
CA ALA A 154 -19.73 -21.06 1.21
C ALA A 154 -20.47 -21.47 2.49
N LEU A 155 -20.31 -20.74 3.59
CA LEU A 155 -20.99 -21.03 4.86
C LEU A 155 -22.49 -20.68 4.80
N LEU A 156 -22.88 -19.60 4.12
CA LEU A 156 -24.29 -19.27 3.87
C LEU A 156 -25.00 -20.37 3.08
N SER A 157 -24.30 -21.04 2.15
CA SER A 157 -24.88 -22.15 1.36
C SER A 157 -25.31 -23.35 2.21
N LEU A 158 -24.84 -23.44 3.46
CA LEU A 158 -25.21 -24.47 4.41
C LEU A 158 -26.54 -24.19 5.13
N LEU A 159 -26.92 -22.91 5.26
CA LEU A 159 -28.08 -22.48 6.05
C LEU A 159 -29.43 -23.05 5.60
N PRO A 160 -29.68 -23.31 4.30
CA PRO A 160 -30.93 -23.95 3.85
C PRO A 160 -31.12 -25.41 4.30
N SER A 161 -30.28 -25.95 5.20
CA SER A 161 -30.35 -27.34 5.65
C SER A 161 -31.04 -27.49 7.02
N ASP A 162 -31.67 -28.64 7.23
CA ASP A 162 -32.29 -29.05 8.50
C ASP A 162 -31.28 -29.66 9.49
N ASN A 163 -29.97 -29.55 9.25
CA ASN A 163 -28.94 -30.13 10.13
C ASN A 163 -28.79 -29.28 11.40
N SER A 164 -29.04 -29.88 12.57
CA SER A 164 -28.96 -29.20 13.87
C SER A 164 -27.61 -28.55 14.14
N VAL A 165 -26.51 -29.15 13.68
CA VAL A 165 -25.15 -28.59 13.84
C VAL A 165 -25.02 -27.25 13.11
N ILE A 166 -25.60 -27.13 11.92
CA ILE A 166 -25.56 -25.88 11.16
C ILE A 166 -26.42 -24.82 11.87
N GLN A 167 -27.58 -25.22 12.40
CA GLN A 167 -28.46 -24.32 13.15
C GLN A 167 -27.79 -23.82 14.44
N ASP A 168 -27.06 -24.68 15.16
CA ASP A 168 -26.27 -24.30 16.34
C ASP A 168 -25.16 -23.29 16.02
N LYS A 169 -24.62 -23.33 14.79
CA LYS A 169 -23.60 -22.40 14.30
C LYS A 169 -24.15 -21.18 13.55
N PHE A 170 -25.48 -21.01 13.48
CA PHE A 170 -26.15 -19.94 12.73
C PHE A 170 -25.60 -18.56 13.03
N CYS A 171 -25.48 -18.19 14.30
CA CYS A 171 -25.01 -16.86 14.72
C CYS A 171 -23.60 -16.56 14.20
N GLY A 172 -22.70 -17.54 14.23
CA GLY A 172 -21.34 -17.39 13.72
C GLY A 172 -21.32 -17.18 12.20
N ILE A 173 -22.09 -17.97 11.46
CA ILE A 173 -22.22 -17.87 9.99
C ILE A 173 -22.77 -16.50 9.58
N ILE A 174 -23.81 -16.01 10.26
CA ILE A 174 -24.39 -14.69 9.97
C ILE A 174 -23.41 -13.57 10.31
N ASN A 175 -22.70 -13.65 11.43
CA ASN A 175 -21.76 -12.62 11.84
C ASN A 175 -20.66 -12.39 10.78
N ILE A 176 -19.97 -13.45 10.36
CA ILE A 176 -18.93 -13.34 9.33
C ILE A 176 -19.48 -12.85 7.98
N SER A 177 -20.75 -13.17 7.69
CA SER A 177 -21.41 -12.78 6.44
C SER A 177 -21.71 -11.28 6.45
N VAL A 178 -22.17 -10.75 7.57
CA VAL A 178 -22.40 -9.31 7.75
C VAL A 178 -21.08 -8.54 7.69
N GLU A 179 -20.03 -9.05 8.33
CA GLU A 179 -18.69 -8.46 8.22
C GLU A 179 -18.20 -8.45 6.76
N ALA A 180 -18.29 -9.58 6.06
CA ALA A 180 -17.90 -9.65 4.66
C ALA A 180 -18.78 -8.74 3.77
N LEU A 181 -20.07 -8.56 4.09
CA LEU A 181 -20.92 -7.59 3.38
C LEU A 181 -20.40 -6.16 3.56
N HIS A 182 -19.98 -5.77 4.76
CA HIS A 182 -19.39 -4.47 5.01
C HIS A 182 -18.05 -4.26 4.28
N ASP A 183 -17.28 -5.32 4.07
CA ASP A 183 -16.01 -5.25 3.32
C ASP A 183 -16.21 -5.01 1.82
N VAL A 184 -17.36 -5.42 1.27
CA VAL A 184 -17.59 -5.48 -0.19
C VAL A 184 -18.64 -4.51 -0.70
N MET A 185 -19.49 -3.97 0.18
CA MET A 185 -20.52 -3.01 -0.20
C MET A 185 -19.96 -1.60 -0.26
N THR A 186 -20.14 -0.94 -1.40
CA THR A 186 -19.79 0.46 -1.64
C THR A 186 -21.02 1.27 -2.00
N GLU A 187 -21.10 2.51 -1.53
CA GLU A 187 -22.20 3.43 -1.86
C GLU A 187 -22.02 4.01 -3.26
N ASP A 188 -23.03 3.85 -4.10
CA ASP A 188 -23.08 4.46 -5.42
C ASP A 188 -23.42 5.96 -5.29
N SER A 189 -22.51 6.80 -5.76
CA SER A 189 -22.63 8.27 -5.69
C SER A 189 -23.81 8.82 -6.48
N GLU A 190 -24.33 8.09 -7.48
CA GLU A 190 -25.45 8.54 -8.31
C GLU A 190 -26.81 8.12 -7.75
N THR A 191 -26.90 6.94 -7.15
CA THR A 191 -28.17 6.35 -6.70
C THR A 191 -28.35 6.33 -5.18
N GLY A 192 -27.29 6.58 -4.40
CA GLY A 192 -27.28 6.44 -2.94
C GLY A 192 -27.53 5.00 -2.48
N THR A 193 -27.41 4.02 -3.38
CA THR A 193 -27.61 2.60 -3.06
C THR A 193 -26.29 1.91 -2.77
N PHE A 194 -26.30 0.94 -1.86
CA PHE A 194 -25.15 0.08 -1.62
C PHE A 194 -25.09 -1.01 -2.70
N LYS A 195 -23.93 -1.10 -3.36
CA LYS A 195 -23.65 -2.09 -4.39
C LYS A 195 -22.40 -2.87 -4.04
N ASP A 196 -22.42 -4.14 -4.43
CA ASP A 196 -21.27 -5.05 -4.31
C ASP A 196 -20.17 -4.62 -5.27
N CYS A 197 -19.03 -4.18 -4.74
CA CYS A 197 -17.93 -3.61 -5.52
C CYS A 197 -17.19 -4.64 -6.39
N MET A 198 -17.41 -5.94 -6.17
CA MET A 198 -16.86 -7.01 -7.01
C MET A 198 -17.78 -7.40 -8.17
N LEU A 199 -18.96 -6.81 -8.24
CA LEU A 199 -19.91 -7.10 -9.30
C LEU A 199 -19.49 -6.30 -10.53
N MET A 200 -18.99 -7.00 -11.55
CA MET A 200 -18.60 -6.39 -12.83
C MET A 200 -19.87 -5.90 -13.54
N THR A 201 -20.28 -4.65 -13.28
CA THR A 201 -21.48 -4.06 -13.89
C THR A 201 -21.22 -3.51 -15.29
N ASN A 202 -19.97 -3.31 -15.68
CA ASN A 202 -19.53 -2.94 -17.02
C ASN A 202 -18.21 -3.67 -17.35
N PHE A 203 -17.91 -3.88 -18.63
CA PHE A 203 -16.61 -4.35 -19.12
C PHE A 203 -15.53 -3.28 -18.89
N GLU A 204 -15.31 -2.87 -17.64
CA GLU A 204 -14.14 -2.09 -17.29
C GLU A 204 -12.91 -2.92 -17.65
N GLU A 205 -12.03 -2.32 -18.45
CA GLU A 205 -10.77 -2.95 -18.82
C GLU A 205 -10.07 -3.39 -17.54
N PRO A 206 -9.66 -4.68 -17.44
CA PRO A 206 -8.92 -5.14 -16.29
C PRO A 206 -7.65 -4.30 -16.22
N LYS A 207 -7.55 -3.45 -15.20
CA LYS A 207 -6.26 -2.87 -14.85
C LYS A 207 -5.38 -4.07 -14.54
N LEU A 208 -4.37 -4.31 -15.38
CA LEU A 208 -3.25 -5.18 -15.06
C LEU A 208 -2.55 -4.58 -13.83
N SER A 209 -3.15 -4.78 -12.66
CA SER A 209 -2.38 -4.82 -11.43
C SER A 209 -1.59 -6.11 -11.53
N ASP A 210 -0.26 -5.99 -11.44
CA ASP A 210 0.55 -7.12 -10.99
C ASP A 210 -0.19 -7.80 -9.82
N ASP A 211 -0.10 -9.12 -9.77
CA ASP A 211 -0.60 -10.05 -8.75
C ASP A 211 -0.02 -9.77 -7.34
N GLU A 212 0.27 -8.51 -7.01
CA GLU A 212 0.47 -8.05 -5.65
C GLU A 212 -0.88 -8.01 -4.94
N GLU A 213 -0.94 -8.74 -3.83
CA GLU A 213 -1.96 -8.63 -2.79
C GLU A 213 -2.55 -7.21 -2.72
N PRO A 214 -3.89 -7.03 -2.73
CA PRO A 214 -4.46 -5.72 -2.52
C PRO A 214 -3.86 -5.15 -1.23
N PRO A 215 -3.24 -3.94 -1.28
CA PRO A 215 -2.36 -3.47 -0.23
C PRO A 215 -3.12 -3.46 1.08
N THR A 216 -2.57 -4.14 2.09
CA THR A 216 -3.17 -4.15 3.42
C THR A 216 -3.35 -2.72 3.92
N GLU A 217 -4.28 -2.49 4.85
CA GLU A 217 -4.43 -1.17 5.49
C GLU A 217 -3.10 -0.66 6.07
N GLN A 218 -2.20 -1.55 6.47
CA GLN A 218 -0.85 -1.19 6.91
C GLN A 218 0.01 -0.65 5.77
N ASP A 219 -0.09 -1.19 4.57
CA ASP A 219 0.67 -0.72 3.39
C ASP A 219 0.12 0.59 2.85
N LYS A 220 -1.21 0.77 2.87
CA LYS A 220 -1.84 2.07 2.60
C LYS A 220 -1.35 3.13 3.59
N ARG A 221 -1.29 2.81 4.89
CA ARG A 221 -0.76 3.71 5.94
C ARG A 221 0.73 4.03 5.74
N LYS A 222 1.57 3.04 5.39
CA LYS A 222 2.99 3.27 5.07
C LYS A 222 3.15 4.19 3.87
N LYS A 223 2.37 3.98 2.80
CA LYS A 223 2.39 4.81 1.58
C LYS A 223 1.95 6.25 1.87
N LEU A 224 0.90 6.42 2.68
CA LEU A 224 0.45 7.75 3.10
C LEU A 224 1.53 8.47 3.92
N LYS A 225 2.16 7.77 4.87
CA LYS A 225 3.27 8.30 5.69
C LYS A 225 4.49 8.66 4.84
N TYR A 226 4.78 7.86 3.82
CA TYR A 226 5.85 8.15 2.85
C TYR A 226 5.55 9.41 2.03
N HIS A 227 4.33 9.57 1.53
CA HIS A 227 3.91 10.78 0.82
C HIS A 227 3.96 12.02 1.72
N MET A 228 3.50 11.93 2.97
CA MET A 228 3.63 13.02 3.94
C MET A 228 5.10 13.40 4.18
N CYS A 229 6.00 12.42 4.34
CA CYS A 229 7.44 12.66 4.50
C CYS A 229 8.05 13.35 3.27
N LEU A 230 7.67 12.95 2.06
CA LEU A 230 8.12 13.60 0.83
C LEU A 230 7.65 15.04 0.73
N ASP A 231 6.41 15.33 1.09
CA ASP A 231 5.87 16.69 1.08
C ASP A 231 6.50 17.58 2.16
N ASP A 232 6.80 17.02 3.35
CA ASP A 232 7.56 17.71 4.39
C ASP A 232 8.98 18.03 3.94
N GLN A 233 9.68 17.09 3.28
CA GLN A 233 10.99 17.35 2.68
C GLN A 233 10.95 18.45 1.61
N ARG A 234 9.90 18.48 0.77
CA ARG A 234 9.71 19.54 -0.24
C ARG A 234 9.51 20.90 0.42
N ARG A 235 8.70 20.97 1.50
CA ARG A 235 8.48 22.19 2.28
C ARG A 235 9.77 22.69 2.93
N LEU A 236 10.55 21.80 3.55
CA LEU A 236 11.85 22.14 4.14
C LEU A 236 12.81 22.70 3.08
N LYS A 237 12.97 22.03 1.93
CA LYS A 237 13.80 22.53 0.83
C LYS A 237 13.34 23.88 0.28
N GLN A 238 12.04 24.14 0.21
CA GLN A 238 11.51 25.45 -0.17
C GLN A 238 11.83 26.52 0.87
N ASN A 239 11.70 26.22 2.16
CA ASN A 239 12.02 27.13 3.25
C ASN A 239 13.52 27.43 3.34
N GLU A 240 14.37 26.44 3.12
CA GLU A 240 15.83 26.61 3.01
C GLU A 240 16.19 27.53 1.85
N LYS A 241 15.62 27.30 0.65
CA LYS A 241 15.82 28.17 -0.52
C LYS A 241 15.36 29.61 -0.26
N LYS A 242 14.22 29.80 0.41
CA LYS A 242 13.73 31.14 0.81
C LYS A 242 14.68 31.81 1.79
N THR A 243 15.16 31.08 2.78
CA THR A 243 16.10 31.58 3.80
C THR A 243 17.45 31.94 3.19
N GLN A 244 17.96 31.10 2.29
CA GLN A 244 19.22 31.34 1.58
C GLN A 244 19.13 32.57 0.67
N LYS A 245 18.01 32.76 -0.05
CA LYS A 245 17.75 33.99 -0.81
C LYS A 245 17.70 35.24 0.08
N ARG A 246 17.03 35.16 1.23
CA ARG A 246 16.95 36.26 2.19
C ARG A 246 18.34 36.64 2.74
N ASN A 247 19.14 35.64 3.11
CA ASN A 247 20.50 35.86 3.61
C ASN A 247 21.41 36.46 2.53
N GLY A 248 21.32 35.99 1.29
CA GLY A 248 22.07 36.56 0.16
C GLY A 248 21.73 38.04 -0.09
N LEU A 249 20.44 38.38 -0.08
CA LEU A 249 19.99 39.76 -0.23
C LEU A 249 20.47 40.65 0.94
N MET A 250 20.47 40.12 2.15
CA MET A 250 20.94 40.83 3.35
C MET A 250 22.44 41.15 3.27
N GLU A 251 23.26 40.19 2.87
CA GLU A 251 24.71 40.39 2.69
C GLU A 251 25.01 41.39 1.57
N GLU A 252 24.25 41.39 0.47
CA GLU A 252 24.40 42.38 -0.60
C GLU A 252 24.11 43.81 -0.12
N ILE A 253 23.06 43.99 0.69
CA ILE A 253 22.69 45.30 1.27
C ILE A 253 23.77 45.78 2.24
N LYS A 254 24.25 44.92 3.16
CA LYS A 254 25.34 45.25 4.08
C LYS A 254 26.63 45.65 3.34
N ALA A 255 26.97 44.94 2.26
CA ALA A 255 28.14 45.27 1.44
C ALA A 255 27.98 46.63 0.72
N LYS A 256 26.76 46.99 0.30
CA LYS A 256 26.48 48.33 -0.26
C LYS A 256 26.59 49.42 0.81
N GLN A 257 26.08 49.21 2.02
CA GLN A 257 26.22 50.14 3.14
C GLN A 257 27.68 50.42 3.46
N LYS A 258 28.49 49.36 3.65
CA LYS A 258 29.92 49.50 3.97
C LYS A 258 30.71 50.28 2.90
N ARG A 259 30.42 50.05 1.61
CA ARG A 259 31.04 50.81 0.51
C ARG A 259 30.65 52.29 0.55
N MET A 260 29.38 52.57 0.82
CA MET A 260 28.86 53.93 0.84
C MET A 260 29.37 54.73 2.04
N GLU A 261 29.50 54.10 3.21
CA GLU A 261 30.16 54.69 4.38
C GLU A 261 31.63 55.04 4.09
N GLU A 262 32.36 54.17 3.40
CA GLU A 262 33.75 54.45 3.03
C GLU A 262 33.85 55.62 2.06
N ASP A 263 32.98 55.66 1.04
CA ASP A 263 32.88 56.78 0.11
C ASP A 263 32.58 58.10 0.84
N ILE A 264 31.66 58.10 1.81
CA ILE A 264 31.35 59.28 2.63
C ILE A 264 32.59 59.72 3.41
N ARG A 265 33.30 58.78 4.07
CA ARG A 265 34.54 59.07 4.80
C ARG A 265 35.61 59.70 3.92
N VAL A 266 35.81 59.19 2.71
CA VAL A 266 36.80 59.74 1.76
C VAL A 266 36.40 61.15 1.31
N LEU A 267 35.12 61.38 1.00
CA LEU A 267 34.62 62.70 0.58
C LEU A 267 34.78 63.75 1.68
N VAL A 268 34.50 63.39 2.93
CA VAL A 268 34.66 64.29 4.09
C VAL A 268 36.15 64.64 4.28
N LYS A 269 37.04 63.65 4.29
CA LYS A 269 38.50 63.89 4.40
C LYS A 269 39.03 64.80 3.30
N SER A 270 38.59 64.59 2.05
CA SER A 270 38.98 65.44 0.94
C SER A 270 38.42 66.86 1.06
N ALA A 271 37.22 67.02 1.62
CA ALA A 271 36.63 68.32 1.88
C ALA A 271 37.36 69.08 2.99
N ASP A 272 37.78 68.38 4.05
CA ASP A 272 38.58 68.94 5.15
C ASP A 272 39.95 69.40 4.63
N HIS A 273 40.62 68.59 3.80
CA HIS A 273 41.89 68.96 3.17
C HIS A 273 41.78 70.19 2.25
N ASP A 274 40.73 70.25 1.41
CA ASP A 274 40.49 71.41 0.55
C ASP A 274 40.15 72.68 1.37
N ALA A 275 39.53 72.54 2.56
CA ALA A 275 39.27 73.65 3.47
C ALA A 275 40.56 74.19 4.12
N GLU A 276 41.43 73.32 4.66
CA GLU A 276 42.74 73.70 5.23
C GLU A 276 43.64 74.39 4.18
N LYS A 277 43.57 73.91 2.93
CA LYS A 277 44.29 74.51 1.80
C LYS A 277 43.74 75.89 1.43
N ALA A 278 42.45 76.11 1.58
CA ALA A 278 41.83 77.42 1.39
C ALA A 278 42.30 78.43 2.43
N GLU A 279 42.39 78.02 3.70
CA GLU A 279 42.83 78.86 4.82
C GLU A 279 44.31 79.25 4.70
N SER A 280 45.17 78.30 4.33
CA SER A 280 46.62 78.54 4.20
C SER A 280 47.02 79.35 2.97
N GLN A 281 46.25 79.27 1.87
CA GLN A 281 46.57 79.94 0.59
C GLN A 281 45.70 81.17 0.29
N GLY A 282 44.69 81.45 1.12
CA GLY A 282 43.77 82.59 0.95
C GLY A 282 42.92 82.54 -0.31
N LYS A 283 42.70 81.35 -0.89
CA LYS A 283 42.10 81.18 -2.22
C LYS A 283 40.69 80.58 -2.13
N LEU A 284 39.68 81.43 -2.33
CA LEU A 284 38.24 81.10 -2.28
C LEU A 284 37.81 79.94 -3.19
N SER A 285 38.55 79.62 -4.26
CA SER A 285 38.22 78.50 -5.15
C SER A 285 38.24 77.14 -4.46
N PHE A 286 39.05 76.97 -3.41
CA PHE A 286 39.12 75.73 -2.65
C PHE A 286 37.93 75.57 -1.69
N ILE A 287 37.34 76.67 -1.22
CA ILE A 287 36.10 76.66 -0.40
C ILE A 287 34.94 76.09 -1.23
N SER A 288 34.74 76.61 -2.45
CA SER A 288 33.70 76.11 -3.35
C SER A 288 33.83 74.62 -3.66
N LYS A 289 35.07 74.10 -3.70
CA LYS A 289 35.37 72.68 -3.92
C LYS A 289 35.06 71.83 -2.67
N SER A 290 35.46 72.31 -1.49
CA SER A 290 35.11 71.70 -0.20
C SER A 290 33.59 71.61 -0.01
N ASP A 291 32.85 72.69 -0.28
CA ASP A 291 31.39 72.73 -0.18
C ASP A 291 30.70 71.81 -1.20
N GLY A 292 31.31 71.62 -2.38
CA GLY A 292 30.86 70.63 -3.36
C GLY A 292 30.97 69.20 -2.83
N LEU A 293 32.11 68.86 -2.23
CA LEU A 293 32.37 67.54 -1.65
C LEU A 293 31.48 67.27 -0.42
N ARG A 294 31.26 68.26 0.45
CA ARG A 294 30.34 68.15 1.59
C ARG A 294 28.89 67.94 1.17
N ARG A 295 28.44 68.63 0.10
CA ARG A 295 27.10 68.40 -0.47
C ARG A 295 26.97 67.00 -1.05
N ALA A 296 28.01 66.48 -1.72
CA ALA A 296 28.01 65.11 -2.23
C ALA A 296 27.98 64.07 -1.10
N ALA A 297 28.75 64.27 -0.03
CA ALA A 297 28.73 63.40 1.16
C ALA A 297 27.33 63.38 1.81
N LYS A 298 26.72 64.55 2.01
CA LYS A 298 25.36 64.69 2.58
C LYS A 298 24.29 64.05 1.70
N GLY A 299 24.48 64.04 0.37
CA GLY A 299 23.63 63.31 -0.57
C GLY A 299 23.71 61.79 -0.38
N LYS A 300 24.93 61.26 -0.17
CA LYS A 300 25.16 59.83 0.09
C LYS A 300 24.65 59.41 1.48
N GLU A 301 24.76 60.25 2.51
CA GLU A 301 24.20 60.00 3.86
C GLU A 301 22.68 59.77 3.82
N ARG A 302 21.93 60.62 3.11
CA ARG A 302 20.47 60.44 2.94
C ARG A 302 20.12 59.12 2.23
N HIS A 303 20.98 58.71 1.29
CA HIS A 303 20.79 57.45 0.57
C HIS A 303 21.08 56.24 1.47
N LEU A 304 22.08 56.35 2.35
CA LEU A 304 22.41 55.35 3.36
C LEU A 304 21.25 55.18 4.37
N GLU A 305 20.69 56.27 4.89
CA GLU A 305 19.52 56.25 5.79
C GLU A 305 18.30 55.57 5.13
N THR A 306 18.12 55.79 3.82
CA THR A 306 17.04 55.16 3.05
C THR A 306 17.25 53.64 2.93
N LEU A 307 18.50 53.21 2.70
CA LEU A 307 18.87 51.79 2.63
C LEU A 307 18.76 51.10 3.99
N GLU A 308 19.11 51.78 5.09
CA GLU A 308 18.94 51.27 6.45
C GLU A 308 17.46 51.01 6.78
N ARG A 309 16.57 51.95 6.43
CA ARG A 309 15.12 51.75 6.60
C ARG A 309 14.60 50.56 5.78
N GLN A 310 15.04 50.43 4.53
CA GLN A 310 14.67 49.29 3.69
C GLN A 310 15.18 47.95 4.25
N LEU A 311 16.33 47.95 4.93
CA LEU A 311 16.87 46.76 5.59
C LEU A 311 16.04 46.41 6.84
N THR A 312 15.69 47.38 7.68
CA THR A 312 14.86 47.16 8.87
C THR A 312 13.44 46.69 8.54
N ASP A 313 12.85 47.21 7.46
CA ASP A 313 11.51 46.81 7.03
C ASP A 313 11.49 45.40 6.41
N LYS A 314 12.58 44.96 5.79
CA LYS A 314 12.72 43.59 5.25
C LYS A 314 13.11 42.54 6.31
N LEU A 315 13.44 42.98 7.52
CA LEU A 315 13.82 42.13 8.66
C LEU A 315 12.65 41.83 9.61
N LYS A 316 11.54 42.59 9.53
CA LYS A 316 10.25 42.28 10.19
C LYS A 316 9.44 41.30 9.35
#